data_AF-A0A2U8FW85-F1
#
_entry.id   AF-A0A2U8FW85-F1
#
_cell.length_a   1.000
_cell.length_b   1.000
_cell.length_c   1.000
_cell.angle_alpha   90.00
_cell.angle_beta   90.00
_cell.angle_gamma   90.00
#
_symmetry.space_group_name_H-M   'P 1'
#
loop_
_entity.id
_entity.type
_entity.pdbx_description
1 polymer ?
#
loop_
_entity_poly.entity_id
_entity_poly.type
_entity_poly.pdbx_seq_one_letter_code
_entity_poly.pdbx_strand_id
1 'polypeptide(L)'
;MLMVDEPQDIEFLVKESEVLTGQAGRIFVIAGADWLTYRVLWSQAGFKVERLDDKGQVLHTQHQLPWEFVEHSVIEALQAGQLFTPSVRHRG
;
A
#
# COMPACT_ATOMS: atom_id res chain seq x y z
N MET A 1 13.15 -1.09 -4.65
CA MET A 1 12.04 -0.61 -3.80
C MET A 1 12.35 0.82 -3.42
N LEU A 2 11.30 1.63 -3.25
CA LEU A 2 11.36 3.01 -2.77
C LEU A 2 10.87 3.01 -1.33
N MET A 3 11.53 3.77 -0.45
CA MET A 3 11.00 4.07 0.87
C MET A 3 9.80 5.01 0.70
N VAL A 4 8.80 4.88 1.58
CA VAL A 4 7.67 5.81 1.62
C VAL A 4 7.91 6.75 2.79
N ASP A 5 7.93 8.05 2.51
CA ASP A 5 8.42 9.05 3.46
C ASP A 5 7.28 9.72 4.25
N GLU A 6 6.17 10.07 3.58
CA GLU A 6 5.03 10.74 4.21
C GLU A 6 3.70 9.99 4.00
N PRO A 7 2.75 10.03 4.95
CA PRO A 7 1.45 9.39 4.79
C PRO A 7 0.69 9.82 3.54
N GLN A 8 0.83 11.10 3.15
CA GLN A 8 0.23 11.68 1.96
C GLN A 8 0.75 11.02 0.67
N ASP A 9 1.98 10.49 0.69
CA ASP A 9 2.57 9.78 -0.44
C ASP A 9 1.81 8.50 -0.77
N ILE A 10 1.17 7.85 0.21
CA ILE A 10 0.44 6.60 -0.03
C ILE A 10 -0.69 6.82 -1.04
N GLU A 11 -1.50 7.86 -0.85
CA GLU A 11 -2.60 8.17 -1.77
C GLU A 11 -2.05 8.52 -3.17
N PHE A 12 -1.00 9.34 -3.22
CA PHE A 12 -0.35 9.71 -4.47
C PHE A 12 0.19 8.48 -5.21
N LEU A 13 0.96 7.63 -4.52
CA LEU A 13 1.60 6.45 -5.08
C LEU A 13 0.59 5.41 -5.54
N VAL A 14 -0.52 5.23 -4.82
CA VAL A 14 -1.63 4.38 -5.24
C VAL A 14 -2.20 4.88 -6.58
N LYS A 15 -2.58 6.16 -6.66
CA LYS A 15 -3.13 6.75 -7.88
C LYS A 15 -2.13 6.69 -9.04
N GLU A 16 -0.87 6.99 -8.78
CA GLU A 16 0.20 6.89 -9.78
C GLU A 16 0.29 5.46 -10.34
N SER A 17 0.32 4.44 -9.48
CA SER A 17 0.39 3.03 -9.88
C SER A 17 -0.80 2.64 -10.75
N GLU A 18 -2.01 3.04 -10.35
CA GLU A 18 -3.24 2.76 -11.08
C GLU A 18 -3.23 3.39 -12.47
N VAL A 19 -2.79 4.64 -12.58
CA VAL A 19 -2.65 5.36 -13.86
C VAL A 19 -1.59 4.72 -14.75
N LEU A 20 -0.42 4.37 -14.21
CA LEU A 20 0.70 3.87 -15.00
C LEU A 20 0.53 2.41 -15.46
N THR A 21 -0.20 1.60 -14.70
CA THR A 21 -0.30 0.15 -14.94
C THR A 21 -1.68 -0.29 -15.41
N GLY A 22 -2.72 0.52 -15.20
CA GLY A 22 -4.12 0.13 -15.36
C GLY A 22 -4.59 -0.92 -14.36
N GLN A 23 -3.78 -1.26 -13.33
CA GLN A 23 -4.12 -2.22 -12.29
C GLN A 23 -4.53 -1.50 -11.02
N ALA A 24 -5.58 -1.98 -10.35
CA ALA A 24 -6.08 -1.36 -9.14
C ALA A 24 -5.10 -1.55 -7.96
N GLY A 25 -4.83 -0.46 -7.27
CA GLY A 25 -3.97 -0.39 -6.09
C GLY A 25 -2.47 -0.37 -6.35
N ARG A 26 -1.76 -0.35 -5.21
CA ARG A 26 -0.30 -0.45 -5.14
C ARG A 26 0.15 -1.37 -4.01
N ILE A 27 1.27 -2.03 -4.25
CA ILE A 27 1.93 -2.88 -3.26
C ILE A 27 2.80 -2.06 -2.32
N PHE A 28 2.62 -2.30 -1.03
CA PHE A 28 3.46 -1.81 0.05
C PHE A 28 3.99 -3.00 0.85
N VAL A 29 5.22 -2.90 1.32
CA VAL A 29 5.90 -3.95 2.06
C VAL A 29 6.46 -3.35 3.33
N ILE A 30 6.11 -3.95 4.46
CA ILE A 30 6.66 -3.60 5.77
C ILE A 30 7.92 -4.43 5.97
N ALA A 31 9.07 -3.77 6.09
CA ALA A 31 10.35 -4.40 6.37
C ALA A 31 10.35 -5.01 7.78
N GLY A 32 10.72 -6.28 7.87
CA GLY A 32 10.74 -7.07 9.11
C GLY A 32 11.17 -8.50 8.82
N ALA A 33 10.97 -9.43 9.76
CA ALA A 33 11.29 -10.84 9.54
C ALA A 33 10.43 -11.47 8.44
N ASP A 34 9.14 -11.11 8.39
CA ASP A 34 8.14 -11.74 7.51
C ASP A 34 7.83 -10.93 6.24
N TRP A 35 8.42 -9.74 6.06
CA TRP A 35 8.20 -8.87 4.89
C TRP A 35 6.71 -8.72 4.51
N LEU A 36 5.91 -8.24 5.46
CA LEU A 36 4.46 -8.23 5.31
C LEU A 36 4.04 -7.39 4.11
N THR A 37 3.32 -8.02 3.18
CA THR A 37 2.93 -7.40 1.92
C THR A 37 1.46 -7.00 1.97
N TYR A 38 1.19 -5.76 1.58
CA TYR A 38 -0.13 -5.16 1.53
C TYR A 38 -0.40 -4.60 0.14
N ARG A 39 -1.61 -4.78 -0.37
CA ARG A 39 -2.14 -4.02 -1.51
C ARG A 39 -3.11 -2.98 -0.98
N VAL A 40 -2.81 -1.72 -1.23
CA VAL A 40 -3.69 -0.59 -0.88
C VAL A 40 -4.33 -0.09 -2.16
N LEU A 41 -5.66 0.03 -2.14
CA LEU A 41 -6.47 0.52 -3.25
C LEU A 41 -7.28 1.72 -2.78
N TRP A 42 -7.53 2.66 -3.70
CA TRP A 42 -8.53 3.69 -3.47
C TRP A 42 -9.93 3.12 -3.73
N SER A 43 -10.88 3.40 -2.85
CA SER A 43 -12.29 3.01 -2.95
C SER A 43 -13.20 4.23 -2.80
N GLN A 44 -14.51 4.07 -3.04
CA GLN A 44 -15.46 5.19 -3.02
C GLN A 44 -15.47 6.01 -1.71
N ALA A 45 -15.16 5.39 -0.57
CA ALA A 45 -15.24 6.03 0.75
C ALA A 45 -13.88 6.17 1.47
N GLY A 46 -12.78 5.70 0.89
CA GLY A 46 -11.48 5.66 1.56
C GLY A 46 -10.60 4.54 1.00
N PHE A 47 -9.86 3.88 1.88
CA PHE A 47 -8.90 2.85 1.49
C PHE A 47 -9.46 1.44 1.63
N LYS A 48 -9.20 0.61 0.61
CA LYS A 48 -9.28 -0.84 0.74
C LYS A 48 -7.85 -1.36 0.92
N VAL A 49 -7.60 -2.07 2.00
CA VAL A 49 -6.29 -2.59 2.35
C VAL A 49 -6.35 -4.11 2.40
N GLU A 50 -5.56 -4.76 1.56
CA GLU A 50 -5.51 -6.21 1.46
C GLU A 50 -4.16 -6.71 1.94
N ARG A 51 -4.13 -7.58 2.95
CA ARG A 51 -2.91 -8.29 3.33
C ARG A 51 -2.73 -9.48 2.39
N LEU A 52 -1.55 -9.60 1.80
CA LEU A 52 -1.21 -10.65 0.85
C LEU A 52 -0.31 -11.70 1.50
N ASP A 53 -0.39 -12.93 1.01
CA ASP A 53 0.62 -13.96 1.25
C ASP A 53 1.83 -13.81 0.30
N ASP A 54 2.79 -14.71 0.43
CA ASP A 54 3.99 -14.79 -0.41
C ASP A 54 3.70 -15.07 -1.89
N LYS A 55 2.50 -15.56 -2.21
CA LYS A 55 2.02 -15.82 -3.58
C LYS A 55 1.17 -14.67 -4.12
N GLY A 56 0.99 -13.59 -3.36
CA GLY A 56 0.16 -12.45 -3.73
C GLY A 56 -1.34 -12.71 -3.60
N GLN A 57 -1.77 -13.76 -2.91
CA GLN A 57 -3.17 -14.05 -2.63
C GLN A 57 -3.64 -13.24 -1.42
N VAL A 58 -4.90 -12.80 -1.45
CA VAL A 58 -5.47 -12.01 -0.35
C VAL A 58 -5.75 -12.92 0.84
N LEU A 59 -5.04 -12.69 1.94
CA LEU A 59 -5.30 -13.34 3.22
C LEU A 59 -6.41 -12.62 4.00
N HIS A 60 -6.43 -11.29 3.93
CA HIS A 60 -7.38 -10.47 4.68
C HIS A 60 -7.66 -9.15 3.95
N THR A 61 -8.88 -8.63 4.08
CA THR A 61 -9.30 -7.34 3.51
C THR A 61 -9.88 -6.45 4.60
N GLN A 62 -9.45 -5.19 4.65
CA GLN A 62 -10.04 -4.13 5.48
C GLN A 62 -10.49 -2.99 4.58
N HIS A 63 -11.61 -2.37 4.94
CA HIS A 63 -12.05 -1.11 4.35
C HIS A 63 -12.01 -0.08 5.47
N GLN A 64 -11.28 1.01 5.24
CA GLN A 64 -11.05 2.04 6.23
C GLN A 64 -11.33 3.40 5.63
N LEU A 65 -12.05 4.22 6.39
CA LEU A 65 -12.17 5.64 6.12
C LEU A 65 -10.80 6.31 6.32
N PRO A 66 -10.53 7.48 5.71
CA PRO A 66 -9.21 8.11 5.80
C PRO A 66 -8.71 8.32 7.24
N TRP A 67 -9.60 8.67 8.18
CA TRP A 67 -9.25 8.83 9.60
C TRP A 67 -9.09 7.52 10.38
N GLU A 68 -9.56 6.39 9.85
CA GLU A 68 -9.31 5.07 10.44
C GLU A 68 -7.99 4.48 9.89
N PHE A 69 -7.65 4.83 8.65
CA PHE A 69 -6.43 4.36 8.00
C PHE A 69 -5.16 4.88 8.69
N VAL A 70 -5.21 6.04 9.35
CA VAL A 70 -4.08 6.58 10.13
C VAL A 70 -3.63 5.67 11.27
N GLU A 71 -4.50 4.79 11.76
CA GLU A 71 -4.22 3.81 12.82
C GLU A 71 -3.83 2.44 12.25
N HIS A 72 -3.73 2.30 10.92
CA HIS A 72 -3.39 1.04 10.28
C HIS A 72 -1.89 0.73 10.35
N SER A 73 -1.54 -0.55 10.48
CA SER A 73 -0.14 -1.05 10.49
C SER A 73 0.76 -0.54 9.35
N VAL A 74 0.18 -0.19 8.20
CA VAL A 74 0.90 0.43 7.07
C VAL A 74 1.43 1.82 7.46
N ILE A 75 0.63 2.62 8.17
CA ILE A 75 1.03 3.96 8.63
C ILE A 75 2.01 3.84 9.79
N GLU A 76 1.82 2.90 10.71
CA GLU A 76 2.78 2.64 11.78
C GLU A 76 4.17 2.27 11.22
N ALA A 77 4.20 1.39 10.21
CA ALA A 77 5.43 1.02 9.53
C ALA A 77 6.07 2.20 8.78
N LEU A 78 5.27 3.08 8.18
CA LEU A 78 5.77 4.31 7.56
C LEU A 78 6.45 5.20 8.60
N GLN A 79 5.80 5.44 9.74
CA GLN A 79 6.34 6.26 10.82
C GLN A 79 7.63 5.66 11.41
N ALA A 80 7.77 4.33 11.37
CA ALA A 80 8.97 3.63 11.78
C ALA A 80 10.09 3.62 10.71
N GLY A 81 9.87 4.18 9.52
CA GLY A 81 10.82 4.13 8.41
C GLY A 81 10.97 2.73 7.80
N GLN A 82 9.94 1.89 7.95
CA GLN A 82 9.93 0.47 7.56
C GLN A 82 9.00 0.19 6.37
N LEU A 83 8.32 1.20 5.82
CA LEU A 83 7.43 1.01 4.69
C LEU A 83 8.14 1.24 3.35
N PHE A 84 8.02 0.26 2.47
CA PHE A 84 8.59 0.29 1.13
C PHE A 84 7.55 -0.03 0.06
N THR A 85 7.78 0.42 -1.17
CA THR A 85 6.96 0.06 -2.33
C THR A 85 7.84 -0.32 -3.53
N PRO A 86 7.46 -1.28 -4.37
CA PRO A 86 8.12 -1.47 -5.66
C PRO A 86 8.04 -0.20 -6.52
N SER A 87 9.09 0.05 -7.30
CA SER A 87 9.05 1.12 -8.31
C SER A 87 8.10 0.69 -9.44
N VAL A 88 7.15 1.54 -9.79
CA VAL A 88 6.28 1.32 -10.94
C VAL A 88 6.97 1.89 -12.18
N ARG A 89 7.01 1.11 -13.26
CA ARG A 89 7.49 1.59 -14.57
C ARG A 89 6.30 1.66 -15.52
N HIS A 90 6.34 2.64 -16.43
CA HIS A 90 5.39 2.73 -17.53
C HIS A 90 5.34 1.41 -18.28
N ARG A 91 4.14 0.86 -18.46
CA ARG A 91 3.91 -0.16 -19.48
C ARG A 91 3.79 0.62 -20.80
N GLY A 92 4.86 0.60 -21.59
CA GLY A 92 4.87 1.16 -22.95
C GLY A 92 3.92 0.41 -23.86
#